data_AF-A0A7C7BMG7-F1
#
_entry.id   AF-A0A7C7BMG7-F1
#
_cell.length_a   1.000
_cell.length_b   1.000
_cell.length_c   1.000
_cell.angle_alpha   90.00
_cell.angle_beta   90.00
_cell.angle_gamma   90.00
#
_symmetry.space_group_name_H-M   'P 1'
#
loop_
_entity.id
_entity.type
_entity.pdbx_description
1 polymer ?
#
loop_
_entity_poly.entity_id
_entity_poly.type
_entity_poly.pdbx_seq_one_letter_code
_entity_poly.pdbx_strand_id
1 'polypeptide(L)'
;QKSMRSAKYANMFLFLTFLIFFFVEIINKKRIHPVQYLLVGFGLSIFYALLISLSEHISFNTSYLVGSAAIVMMITGYSHSIFKDVKLTALMGTVLTALYIFLFSILQMEDYSLLLGSLGLFLVLAIVMYLSRKFKWYGADGESDQEESKP
;
A
#
# COMPACT_ATOMS: atom_id res chain seq x y z
N GLN A 1 -2.10 2.08 26.68
CA GLN A 1 -0.88 1.30 26.35
C GLN A 1 -0.78 0.97 24.85
N LYS A 2 -1.85 0.46 24.21
CA LYS A 2 -1.86 0.15 22.75
C LYS A 2 -1.61 1.36 21.83
N SER A 3 -2.11 2.56 22.13
CA SER A 3 -1.86 3.77 21.31
C SER A 3 -0.40 4.23 21.35
N MET A 4 0.26 4.17 22.51
CA MET A 4 1.68 4.51 22.66
C MET A 4 2.60 3.50 21.95
N ARG A 5 2.18 2.23 21.87
CA ARG A 5 2.85 1.18 21.08
C ARG A 5 2.63 1.35 19.58
N SER A 6 1.44 1.77 19.16
CA SER A 6 1.10 2.04 17.75
C SER A 6 2.06 3.07 17.13
N ALA A 7 2.42 4.11 17.90
CA ALA A 7 3.42 5.10 17.48
C ALA A 7 4.82 4.50 17.28
N LYS A 8 5.25 3.54 18.13
CA LYS A 8 6.54 2.87 18.00
C LYS A 8 6.64 2.00 16.73
N TYR A 9 5.52 1.42 16.30
CA TYR A 9 5.45 0.58 15.10
C TYR A 9 5.01 1.33 13.83
N ALA A 10 4.69 2.63 13.95
CA ALA A 10 4.21 3.45 12.84
C ALA A 10 5.14 3.41 11.63
N ASN A 11 6.47 3.43 11.85
CA ASN A 11 7.44 3.35 10.75
C ASN A 11 7.36 2.02 9.99
N MET A 12 7.22 0.89 10.68
CA MET A 12 7.12 -0.42 10.04
C MET A 12 5.86 -0.52 9.17
N PHE A 13 4.74 0.01 9.68
CA PHE A 13 3.48 0.06 8.96
C PHE A 13 3.52 0.99 7.75
N LEU A 14 4.21 2.12 7.86
CA LEU A 14 4.47 3.03 6.76
C LEU A 14 5.25 2.31 5.64
N PHE A 15 6.37 1.67 5.96
CA PHE A 15 7.17 0.92 4.98
C PHE A 15 6.37 -0.20 4.29
N LEU A 16 5.61 -0.97 5.07
CA LEU A 16 4.79 -2.05 4.54
C LEU A 16 3.73 -1.54 3.56
N THR A 17 3.10 -0.42 3.90
CA THR A 17 2.07 0.18 3.04
C THR A 17 2.68 0.69 1.74
N PHE A 18 3.79 1.42 1.81
CA PHE A 18 4.51 1.85 0.61
C PHE A 18 4.90 0.66 -0.27
N LEU A 19 5.36 -0.44 0.32
CA LEU A 19 5.74 -1.64 -0.41
C LEU A 19 4.55 -2.33 -1.10
N ILE A 20 3.38 -2.39 -0.45
CA ILE A 20 2.16 -2.95 -1.05
C ILE A 20 1.67 -2.07 -2.20
N PHE A 21 1.68 -0.74 -2.03
CA PHE A 21 1.34 0.17 -3.12
C PHE A 21 2.30 0.01 -4.31
N PHE A 22 3.60 -0.07 -4.04
CA PHE A 22 4.63 -0.33 -5.04
C PHE A 22 4.41 -1.64 -5.79
N PHE A 23 3.99 -2.69 -5.09
CA PHE A 23 3.64 -3.97 -5.68
C PHE A 23 2.44 -3.88 -6.63
N VAL A 24 1.37 -3.21 -6.19
CA VAL A 24 0.17 -2.98 -7.00
C VAL A 24 0.51 -2.20 -8.27
N GLU A 25 1.40 -1.22 -8.19
CA GLU A 25 1.87 -0.46 -9.35
C GLU A 25 2.60 -1.33 -10.37
N ILE A 26 3.57 -2.14 -9.92
CA ILE A 26 4.35 -3.04 -10.78
C ILE A 26 3.43 -3.98 -11.56
N ILE A 27 2.43 -4.56 -10.89
CA ILE A 27 1.48 -5.47 -11.54
C ILE A 27 0.62 -4.73 -12.58
N ASN A 28 0.16 -3.53 -12.24
CA ASN A 28 -0.79 -2.80 -13.07
C ASN A 28 -0.14 -2.02 -14.24
N LYS A 29 1.19 -1.94 -14.33
CA LYS A 29 1.95 -1.22 -15.38
C LYS A 29 1.51 0.24 -15.61
N LYS A 30 0.74 0.81 -14.69
CA LYS A 30 0.25 2.19 -14.76
C LYS A 30 1.23 3.05 -13.99
N ARG A 31 1.82 4.06 -14.65
CA ARG A 31 2.68 5.04 -13.98
C ARG A 31 1.82 5.87 -13.04
N ILE A 32 1.89 5.60 -11.75
CA ILE A 32 1.27 6.42 -10.71
C ILE A 32 2.20 7.61 -10.51
N HIS A 33 1.67 8.84 -10.58
CA HIS A 33 2.53 10.02 -10.38
C HIS A 33 3.08 10.01 -8.94
N PRO A 34 4.37 10.36 -8.71
CA PRO A 34 4.98 10.37 -7.38
C PRO A 34 4.19 11.18 -6.33
N VAL A 35 3.49 12.23 -6.76
CA VAL A 35 2.58 13.02 -5.92
C VAL A 35 1.47 12.19 -5.29
N GLN A 36 0.94 11.19 -5.98
CA GLN A 36 -0.15 10.34 -5.48
C GLN A 36 0.35 9.43 -4.35
N TYR A 37 1.59 8.93 -4.43
CA TYR A 37 2.23 8.22 -3.32
C TYR A 37 2.39 9.09 -2.09
N LEU A 38 2.78 10.34 -2.30
CA LEU A 38 2.99 11.30 -1.21
C LEU A 38 1.65 11.61 -0.52
N LEU A 39 0.59 11.81 -1.29
CA LEU A 39 -0.79 11.99 -0.77
C LEU A 39 -1.29 10.76 0.02
N VAL A 40 -1.02 9.54 -0.45
CA VAL A 40 -1.32 8.31 0.28
C VAL A 40 -0.54 8.25 1.59
N GLY A 41 0.75 8.58 1.57
CA GLY A 41 1.60 8.66 2.75
C GLY A 41 1.07 9.66 3.77
N PHE A 42 0.60 10.84 3.32
CA PHE A 42 -0.09 11.79 4.19
C PHE A 42 -1.40 11.23 4.77
N GLY A 43 -2.18 10.49 3.97
CA GLY A 43 -3.36 9.78 4.46
C GLY A 43 -3.03 8.81 5.61
N LEU A 44 -1.91 8.10 5.50
CA LEU A 44 -1.42 7.24 6.59
C LEU A 44 -1.03 8.03 7.84
N SER A 45 -0.34 9.16 7.69
CA SER A 45 0.00 10.01 8.83
C SER A 45 -1.26 10.53 9.53
N ILE A 46 -2.27 10.95 8.76
CA ILE A 46 -3.56 11.39 9.30
C ILE A 46 -4.30 10.23 9.98
N PHE A 47 -4.26 9.02 9.42
CA PHE A 47 -4.81 7.82 10.04
C PHE A 47 -4.28 7.64 11.47
N TYR A 48 -2.95 7.72 11.66
CA TYR A 48 -2.35 7.56 12.99
C TYR A 48 -2.75 8.66 13.95
N ALA A 49 -2.73 9.92 13.49
CA ALA A 49 -3.18 11.05 14.32
C ALA A 49 -4.63 10.87 14.77
N LEU A 50 -5.49 10.46 13.83
CA LEU A 50 -6.91 10.22 14.08
C LEU A 50 -7.14 9.01 14.99
N LEU A 51 -6.40 7.91 14.78
CA LEU A 51 -6.45 6.73 15.64
C LEU A 51 -6.07 7.08 17.08
N ILE A 52 -4.99 7.83 17.28
CA ILE A 52 -4.53 8.24 18.62
C ILE A 52 -5.60 9.12 19.27
N SER A 53 -6.02 10.19 18.58
CA SER A 53 -7.02 11.12 19.10
C SER A 53 -8.35 10.46 19.43
N LEU A 54 -8.88 9.58 18.55
CA LEU A 54 -10.12 8.86 18.86
C LEU A 54 -9.92 7.86 20.00
N SER A 55 -8.77 7.19 20.07
CA SER A 55 -8.49 6.19 21.11
C SER A 55 -8.40 6.78 22.52
N GLU A 56 -8.24 8.10 22.64
CA GLU A 56 -8.32 8.82 23.91
C GLU A 56 -9.77 8.97 24.39
N HIS A 57 -10.72 9.06 23.47
CA HIS A 57 -12.13 9.29 23.78
C HIS A 57 -12.99 8.02 23.74
N ILE A 58 -12.64 7.03 22.93
CA ILE A 58 -13.41 5.78 22.74
C ILE A 58 -12.50 4.55 22.69
N SER A 59 -13.10 3.35 22.65
CA SER A 59 -12.35 2.09 22.60
C SER A 59 -11.41 2.03 21.37
N PHE A 60 -10.24 1.41 21.53
CA PHE A 60 -9.24 1.28 20.45
C PHE A 60 -9.80 0.59 19.21
N ASN A 61 -10.59 -0.48 19.38
CA ASN A 61 -11.18 -1.22 18.27
C ASN A 61 -12.15 -0.35 17.46
N THR A 62 -12.99 0.43 18.14
CA THR A 62 -13.92 1.36 17.49
C THR A 62 -13.18 2.50 16.80
N SER A 63 -12.16 3.06 17.46
CA SER A 63 -11.31 4.11 16.89
C SER A 63 -10.64 3.65 15.60
N TYR A 64 -10.12 2.43 15.62
CA TYR A 64 -9.47 1.81 14.46
C TYR A 64 -10.46 1.60 13.32
N LEU A 65 -11.64 1.06 13.60
CA LEU A 65 -12.66 0.80 12.59
C LEU A 65 -13.13 2.10 11.92
N VAL A 66 -13.39 3.14 12.70
CA VAL A 66 -13.78 4.46 12.19
C VAL A 66 -12.65 5.09 11.37
N GLY A 67 -11.42 5.10 11.89
CA GLY A 67 -10.29 5.72 11.20
C GLY A 67 -9.89 4.99 9.93
N SER A 68 -9.89 3.66 9.94
CA SER A 68 -9.56 2.84 8.76
C SER A 68 -10.63 2.99 7.70
N ALA A 69 -11.93 2.97 8.06
CA ALA A 69 -13.02 3.19 7.13
C ALA A 69 -12.95 4.59 6.48
N ALA A 70 -12.66 5.63 7.26
CA ALA A 70 -12.51 6.99 6.75
C ALA A 70 -11.38 7.10 5.70
N ILE A 71 -10.21 6.52 5.99
CA ILE A 71 -9.07 6.58 5.08
C ILE A 71 -9.27 5.68 3.86
N VAL A 72 -9.85 4.49 4.03
CA VAL A 72 -10.18 3.61 2.91
C VAL A 72 -11.16 4.29 1.97
N MET A 73 -12.23 4.91 2.48
CA MET A 73 -13.17 5.66 1.66
C MET A 73 -12.51 6.86 0.96
N MET A 74 -11.68 7.63 1.68
CA MET A 74 -11.00 8.79 1.11
C MET A 74 -10.06 8.41 -0.03
N ILE A 75 -9.21 7.40 0.16
CA ILE A 75 -8.24 6.95 -0.85
C ILE A 75 -8.94 6.24 -2.01
N THR A 76 -9.98 5.43 -1.74
CA THR A 76 -10.74 4.75 -2.79
C THR A 76 -11.52 5.75 -3.63
N GLY A 77 -12.16 6.75 -3.01
CA GLY A 77 -12.86 7.84 -3.69
C GLY A 77 -11.91 8.70 -4.54
N TYR A 78 -10.74 9.04 -4.01
CA TYR A 78 -9.69 9.73 -4.76
C TYR A 78 -9.21 8.91 -5.97
N SER A 79 -8.98 7.61 -5.76
CA SER A 79 -8.57 6.68 -6.82
C SER A 79 -9.62 6.57 -7.93
N HIS A 80 -10.91 6.61 -7.57
CA HIS A 80 -12.00 6.62 -8.55
C HIS A 80 -11.92 7.81 -9.51
N SER A 81 -11.66 9.00 -8.96
CA SER A 81 -11.52 10.23 -9.74
C SER A 81 -10.30 10.21 -10.67
N ILE A 82 -9.24 9.51 -10.29
CA ILE A 82 -7.99 9.43 -11.08
C ILE A 82 -8.13 8.41 -12.21
N PHE A 83 -8.51 7.17 -11.87
CA PHE A 83 -8.46 6.08 -12.84
C PHE A 83 -9.64 6.09 -13.80
N LYS A 84 -10.79 6.69 -13.38
CA LYS A 84 -12.07 6.62 -14.09
C LYS A 84 -12.47 5.20 -14.51
N ASP A 85 -11.91 4.20 -13.83
CA ASP A 85 -12.08 2.78 -14.11
C ASP A 85 -12.49 2.09 -12.82
N VAL A 86 -13.69 1.52 -12.83
CA VAL A 86 -14.31 0.88 -11.67
C VAL A 86 -13.53 -0.37 -11.26
N LYS A 87 -12.90 -1.10 -12.21
CA LYS A 87 -12.11 -2.29 -11.89
C LYS A 87 -10.85 -1.93 -11.11
N LEU A 88 -10.12 -0.91 -11.56
CA LEU A 88 -8.92 -0.44 -10.85
C LEU A 88 -9.27 0.19 -9.51
N THR A 89 -10.38 0.93 -9.43
CA THR A 89 -10.88 1.49 -8.16
C THR A 89 -11.22 0.40 -7.16
N ALA A 90 -11.94 -0.65 -7.60
CA ALA A 90 -12.32 -1.77 -6.75
C ALA A 90 -11.11 -2.61 -6.31
N LEU A 91 -10.15 -2.86 -7.21
CA LEU A 91 -8.88 -3.50 -6.87
C LEU A 91 -8.17 -2.69 -5.76
N MET A 92 -8.10 -1.37 -5.92
CA MET A 92 -7.43 -0.49 -4.97
C MET A 92 -8.09 -0.51 -3.60
N GLY A 93 -9.42 -0.35 -3.54
CA GLY A 93 -10.17 -0.44 -2.30
C GLY A 93 -10.03 -1.81 -1.63
N THR A 94 -9.99 -2.89 -2.41
CA THR A 94 -9.80 -4.26 -1.89
C THR A 94 -8.42 -4.44 -1.27
N VAL A 95 -7.35 -4.04 -1.96
CA VAL A 95 -5.98 -4.13 -1.45
C VAL A 95 -5.82 -3.28 -0.20
N LEU A 96 -6.38 -2.07 -0.20
CA LEU A 96 -6.31 -1.16 0.94
C LEU A 96 -7.07 -1.74 2.14
N THR A 97 -8.25 -2.30 1.93
CA THR A 97 -9.04 -2.97 2.98
C THR A 97 -8.28 -4.17 3.55
N ALA A 98 -7.69 -5.01 2.70
CA ALA A 98 -6.88 -6.15 3.12
C ALA A 98 -5.67 -5.72 3.96
N LEU A 99 -4.99 -4.62 3.55
CA LEU A 99 -3.91 -4.02 4.31
C LEU A 99 -4.39 -3.56 5.70
N TYR A 100 -5.50 -2.82 5.79
CA TYR A 100 -6.02 -2.35 7.09
C TYR A 100 -6.52 -3.51 7.97
N ILE A 101 -7.03 -4.61 7.40
CA ILE A 101 -7.32 -5.82 8.17
C ILE A 101 -6.04 -6.45 8.72
N PHE A 102 -4.99 -6.53 7.89
CA PHE A 102 -3.69 -7.05 8.32
C PHE A 102 -3.07 -6.20 9.44
N LEU A 103 -3.11 -4.87 9.30
CA LEU A 103 -2.66 -3.93 10.33
C LEU A 103 -3.45 -4.09 11.64
N PHE A 104 -4.76 -4.33 11.57
CA PHE A 104 -5.58 -4.60 12.75
C PHE A 104 -5.12 -5.86 13.49
N SER A 105 -4.85 -6.94 12.75
CA SER A 105 -4.33 -8.20 13.31
C SER A 105 -2.97 -8.00 14.00
N ILE A 106 -2.07 -7.19 13.41
CA ILE A 106 -0.80 -6.86 14.05
C ILE A 106 -1.03 -6.11 15.37
N LEU A 107 -1.90 -5.09 15.36
CA LEU A 107 -2.19 -4.26 16.54
C LEU A 107 -2.91 -5.03 17.66
N GLN A 108 -3.64 -6.10 17.34
CA GLN A 108 -4.22 -7.00 18.35
C GLN A 108 -3.17 -7.88 19.03
N MET A 109 -2.18 -8.35 18.27
CA MET A 109 -1.14 -9.28 18.73
C MET A 109 -0.03 -8.52 19.44
N GLU A 110 -0.28 -8.15 20.69
CA GLU A 110 0.55 -7.24 21.49
C GLU A 110 2.00 -7.72 21.70
N ASP A 111 2.23 -9.03 21.78
CA ASP A 111 3.57 -9.63 21.95
C ASP A 111 4.23 -10.06 20.62
N TYR A 112 3.44 -10.24 19.55
CA TYR A 112 3.93 -10.72 18.25
C TYR A 112 3.88 -9.65 17.15
N SER A 113 3.60 -8.39 17.50
CA SER A 113 3.41 -7.30 16.53
C SER A 113 4.61 -7.11 15.60
N LEU A 114 5.82 -7.11 16.17
CA LEU A 114 7.06 -6.94 15.39
C LEU A 114 7.30 -8.14 14.47
N LEU A 115 7.07 -9.36 14.96
CA LEU A 115 7.27 -10.61 14.21
C LEU A 115 6.31 -10.68 13.01
N LEU A 116 5.01 -10.46 13.25
CA LEU A 116 3.99 -10.49 12.20
C LEU A 116 4.23 -9.40 11.16
N GLY A 117 4.61 -8.20 11.60
CA GLY A 117 4.92 -7.10 10.68
C GLY A 117 6.18 -7.33 9.85
N SER A 118 7.26 -7.82 10.45
CA SER A 118 8.49 -8.14 9.71
C SER A 118 8.28 -9.31 8.75
N LEU A 119 7.49 -10.31 9.13
CA LEU A 119 7.19 -11.46 8.28
C LEU A 119 6.26 -11.07 7.13
N GLY A 120 5.28 -10.20 7.39
CA GLY A 120 4.46 -9.57 6.35
C GLY A 120 5.30 -8.76 5.36
N LEU A 121 6.20 -7.90 5.86
CA LEU A 121 7.11 -7.11 5.04
C LEU A 121 8.02 -8.00 4.19
N PHE A 122 8.57 -9.05 4.78
CA PHE A 122 9.40 -10.04 4.09
C PHE A 122 8.63 -10.76 2.98
N LEU A 123 7.42 -11.24 3.25
CA LEU A 123 6.59 -11.92 2.26
C LEU A 123 6.23 -11.01 1.10
N VAL A 124 5.76 -9.78 1.38
CA VAL A 124 5.44 -8.81 0.31
C VAL A 124 6.69 -8.51 -0.51
N LEU A 125 7.84 -8.28 0.13
CA LEU A 125 9.09 -8.02 -0.58
C LEU A 125 9.51 -9.21 -1.44
N ALA A 126 9.42 -10.44 -0.93
CA ALA A 126 9.73 -11.65 -1.67
C ALA A 126 8.82 -11.82 -2.90
N ILE A 127 7.52 -11.56 -2.76
CA ILE A 127 6.57 -11.60 -3.88
C ILE A 127 6.91 -10.51 -4.90
N VAL A 128 7.20 -9.28 -4.47
CA VAL A 128 7.63 -8.18 -5.33
C VAL A 128 8.88 -8.58 -6.13
N MET A 129 9.90 -9.11 -5.46
CA MET A 129 11.15 -9.53 -6.10
C MET A 129 10.93 -10.68 -7.10
N TYR A 130 10.04 -11.63 -6.79
CA TYR A 130 9.78 -12.75 -7.69
C TYR A 130 8.93 -12.35 -8.90
N LEU A 131 7.91 -11.50 -8.69
CA LEU A 131 7.08 -11.00 -9.78
C LEU A 131 7.82 -10.00 -10.65
N SER A 132 8.65 -9.11 -10.09
CA SER A 132 9.44 -8.15 -10.87
C SER A 132 10.34 -8.86 -11.89
N ARG A 133 10.87 -10.05 -11.56
CA ARG A 133 11.65 -10.89 -12.49
C ARG A 133 10.86 -11.33 -13.73
N LYS A 134 9.53 -11.48 -13.63
CA LYS A 134 8.67 -11.84 -14.77
C LYS A 134 8.23 -10.64 -15.60
N PHE A 135 8.38 -9.42 -15.09
CA PHE A 135 8.09 -8.21 -15.84
C PHE A 135 9.33 -7.78 -16.63
N LYS A 136 9.34 -8.05 -17.95
CA LYS A 136 10.31 -7.45 -18.89
C LYS A 136 10.23 -5.92 -18.75
N TRP A 137 11.19 -5.35 -18.03
CA TRP A 137 11.25 -3.92 -17.69
C TRP A 137 11.60 -3.04 -18.89
N TYR A 138 12.23 -3.59 -19.93
CA TYR A 138 12.59 -2.85 -21.15
C TYR A 138 12.07 -3.59 -22.39
N GLY A 139 11.10 -2.98 -23.07
CA GLY A 139 11.19 -2.88 -24.52
C GLY A 139 12.20 -1.77 -24.80
N ALA A 140 13.44 -2.14 -25.12
CA ALA A 140 14.23 -1.33 -26.03
C ALA A 140 13.85 -1.84 -27.43
N ASP A 141 12.97 -1.09 -28.08
CA ASP A 141 12.64 -1.23 -29.49
C ASP A 141 13.80 -0.67 -30.34
N GLY A 142 14.02 -1.24 -31.52
CA GLY A 142 14.86 -0.62 -32.55
C GLY A 142 15.44 -1.62 -33.57
N GLU A 143 14.70 -1.86 -34.64
CA GLU A 143 15.22 -2.39 -35.91
C GLU A 143 16.31 -1.47 -36.50
N SER A 144 17.46 -2.06 -36.82
CA SER A 144 18.43 -1.64 -37.85
C SER A 144 19.41 -2.83 -37.94
N ASP A 145 19.45 -3.69 -38.97
CA ASP A 145 19.57 -3.35 -40.38
C ASP A 145 18.97 -4.47 -41.27
N GLN A 146 17.90 -4.14 -41.99
CA GLN A 146 17.67 -4.70 -43.33
C GLN A 146 18.13 -3.65 -44.33
N GLU A 147 19.42 -3.62 -44.66
CA GLU A 147 19.92 -2.99 -45.88
C GLU A 147 21.33 -3.50 -46.18
N GLU A 148 21.44 -4.72 -46.71
CA GLU A 148 22.41 -5.09 -47.76
C GLU A 148 22.23 -6.56 -48.18
N SER A 149 21.11 -6.86 -48.84
CA SER A 149 21.15 -7.89 -49.89
C SER A 149 21.63 -7.22 -51.16
N LYS A 150 22.87 -7.54 -51.54
CA LYS A 150 23.45 -7.60 -52.90
C LYS A 150 22.62 -7.06 -54.07
N PRO A 151 23.33 -6.45 -55.03
CA PRO A 151 23.74 -7.26 -56.19
C PRO A 151 25.23 -7.61 -56.21
#